data_AF-A0A2N9Y3T9-F1
#
_entry.id   AF-A0A2N9Y3T9-F1
#
_cell.length_a   1.000
_cell.length_b   1.000
_cell.length_c   1.000
_cell.angle_alpha   90.00
_cell.angle_beta   90.00
_cell.angle_gamma   90.00
#
_symmetry.space_group_name_H-M   'P 1'
#
loop_
_entity.id
_entity.type
_entity.pdbx_description
1 polymer ?
#
loop_
_entity_poly.entity_id
_entity_poly.type
_entity_poly.pdbx_seq_one_letter_code
_entity_poly.pdbx_strand_id
1 'polypeptide(L)'
;MLLTFDEYGDIPAKRHIFYEKCFQVLIKEHDASKGRFHRPLKSKLSHENLEKVFMYFCAISYQNQNYGFSLQEVDEYIDLSLQIVNLDKVCRENDIRYDFVHSVSLLLQDGNYFEFIHRSFQEYFFAKFIVNDREFELENKLDNIDGLFSVAKSSFIAMIDDMDHDYFETEYILKKLKVLNEYLKSIDAESEPEKIFKKFYVKFVLTPCFAKGKNYFKLDFVVLEIGNPENFREMRMNRFILHQCKQYRANRFNLSIDLSASDILKIINRYKKLIIRINMNKDNTVRELIFELNRELLIKLDCSKYAQLIKESLNDYYHDILSRTTKQHSIIDEIIFKNRNL
;
A
#
# COMPACT_ATOMS: atom_id res chain seq x y z
N MET A 1 12.02 18.02 -11.82
CA MET A 1 11.10 18.90 -11.07
C MET A 1 10.99 20.28 -11.70
N LEU A 2 12.06 21.07 -11.81
CA LEU A 2 12.01 22.38 -12.50
C LEU A 2 11.55 22.22 -13.96
N LEU A 3 12.21 21.34 -14.72
CA LEU A 3 11.82 21.03 -16.11
C LEU A 3 10.38 20.51 -16.24
N THR A 4 9.87 19.79 -15.24
CA THR A 4 8.49 19.29 -15.23
C THR A 4 7.48 20.40 -14.97
N PHE A 5 7.82 21.33 -14.07
CA PHE A 5 7.01 22.51 -13.81
C PHE A 5 7.06 23.48 -14.99
N ASP A 6 8.22 23.68 -15.60
CA ASP A 6 8.40 24.53 -16.77
C ASP A 6 7.61 23.99 -17.99
N GLU A 7 7.55 22.67 -18.17
CA GLU A 7 6.83 22.04 -19.29
C GLU A 7 5.31 21.98 -19.09
N TYR A 8 4.84 21.74 -17.86
CA TYR A 8 3.42 21.48 -17.60
C TYR A 8 2.69 22.57 -16.80
N GLY A 9 3.40 23.59 -16.31
CA GLY A 9 2.86 24.73 -15.57
C GLY A 9 2.33 24.42 -14.15
N ASP A 10 2.38 23.17 -13.70
CA ASP A 10 1.93 22.74 -12.37
C ASP A 10 2.57 21.40 -11.95
N ILE A 11 2.62 21.13 -10.64
CA ILE A 11 3.05 19.85 -10.06
C ILE A 11 1.81 18.98 -9.84
N PRO A 12 1.67 17.83 -10.53
CA PRO A 12 0.50 16.97 -10.36
C PRO A 12 0.26 16.54 -8.91
N ALA A 13 -1.00 16.60 -8.48
CA ALA A 13 -1.40 16.16 -7.14
C ALA A 13 -1.23 14.63 -6.95
N LYS A 14 -1.45 13.85 -8.01
CA LYS A 14 -1.26 12.40 -8.01
C LYS A 14 0.19 12.03 -8.29
N ARG A 15 0.77 11.21 -7.42
CA ARG A 15 2.20 10.88 -7.46
C ARG A 15 2.59 10.14 -8.75
N HIS A 16 1.76 9.22 -9.24
CA HIS A 16 2.07 8.50 -10.47
C HIS A 16 2.12 9.41 -11.70
N ILE A 17 1.23 10.41 -11.79
CA ILE A 17 1.22 11.40 -12.87
C ILE A 17 2.50 12.25 -12.81
N PHE A 18 2.95 12.63 -11.61
CA PHE A 18 4.20 13.36 -11.45
C PHE A 18 5.39 12.57 -11.99
N TYR A 19 5.54 11.28 -11.64
CA TYR A 19 6.65 10.46 -12.11
C TYR A 19 6.56 10.11 -13.60
N GLU A 20 5.35 9.93 -14.12
CA GLU A 20 5.12 9.79 -15.57
C GLU A 20 5.63 11.02 -16.33
N LYS A 21 5.23 12.22 -15.91
CA LYS A 21 5.68 13.47 -16.53
C LYS A 21 7.18 13.69 -16.37
N CYS A 22 7.75 13.37 -15.21
CA CYS A 22 9.20 13.42 -15.02
C CYS A 22 9.92 12.50 -16.00
N PHE A 23 9.45 11.26 -16.15
CA PHE A 23 10.04 10.32 -17.10
C PHE A 23 9.92 10.81 -18.54
N GLN A 24 8.75 11.31 -18.95
CA GLN A 24 8.54 11.86 -20.30
C GLN A 24 9.50 13.02 -20.61
N VAL A 25 9.73 13.91 -19.63
CA VAL A 25 10.71 15.00 -19.76
C VAL A 25 12.14 14.45 -19.84
N LEU A 26 12.50 13.44 -19.04
CA LEU A 26 13.83 12.85 -19.06
C LEU A 26 14.13 12.15 -20.40
N ILE A 27 13.16 11.42 -20.95
CA ILE A 27 13.35 10.65 -22.19
C ILE A 27 13.25 11.50 -23.46
N LYS A 28 12.53 12.64 -23.44
CA LYS A 28 12.34 13.51 -24.62
C LYS A 28 13.12 14.82 -24.56
N GLU A 29 13.14 15.49 -23.40
CA GLU A 29 13.41 16.93 -23.31
C GLU A 29 14.71 17.31 -22.57
N HIS A 30 15.37 16.38 -21.88
CA HIS A 30 16.55 16.69 -21.07
C HIS A 30 17.64 17.43 -21.86
N ASP A 31 17.84 17.07 -23.14
CA ASP A 31 18.80 17.71 -24.04
C ASP A 31 18.17 18.69 -25.05
N ALA A 32 16.86 18.58 -25.33
CA ALA A 32 16.16 19.48 -26.27
C ALA A 32 16.14 20.93 -25.78
N SER A 33 16.08 21.11 -24.45
CA SER A 33 16.21 22.41 -23.76
C SER A 33 17.54 23.13 -24.01
N LYS A 34 18.57 22.45 -24.54
CA LYS A 34 19.90 23.02 -24.85
C LYS A 34 20.12 23.36 -26.33
N GLY A 35 19.07 23.35 -27.16
CA GLY A 35 19.16 23.81 -28.56
C GLY A 35 18.54 22.89 -29.60
N ARG A 36 17.47 22.14 -29.25
CA ARG A 36 16.76 21.21 -30.15
C ARG A 36 17.62 20.05 -30.70
N PHE A 37 18.70 19.68 -30.02
CA PHE A 37 19.46 18.48 -30.36
C PHE A 37 18.86 17.26 -29.65
N HIS A 38 18.27 16.34 -30.42
CA HIS A 38 17.85 15.04 -29.90
C HIS A 38 19.08 14.12 -29.87
N ARG A 39 19.56 13.78 -28.68
CA ARG A 39 20.62 12.78 -28.54
C ARG A 39 20.04 11.41 -28.89
N PRO A 40 20.53 10.72 -29.93
CA PRO A 40 20.06 9.38 -30.21
C PRO A 40 20.44 8.45 -29.03
N LEU A 41 19.50 7.59 -28.64
CA LEU A 41 19.77 6.52 -27.67
C LEU A 41 20.89 5.62 -28.20
N LYS A 42 21.84 5.25 -27.34
CA LYS A 42 22.95 4.37 -27.69
C LYS A 42 22.46 2.99 -28.11
N SER A 43 21.41 2.50 -27.45
CA SER A 43 20.70 1.26 -27.79
C SER A 43 19.98 1.29 -29.14
N LYS A 44 19.74 2.49 -29.71
CA LYS A 44 18.92 2.72 -30.91
C LYS A 44 17.47 2.19 -30.80
N LEU A 45 17.00 1.91 -29.59
CA LEU A 45 15.61 1.55 -29.34
C LEU A 45 14.70 2.76 -29.54
N SER A 46 13.41 2.51 -29.78
CA SER A 46 12.40 3.54 -29.60
C SER A 46 12.27 3.90 -28.11
N HIS A 47 11.79 5.11 -27.82
CA HIS A 47 11.53 5.52 -26.43
C HIS A 47 10.55 4.57 -25.72
N GLU A 48 9.55 4.07 -26.46
CA GLU A 48 8.58 3.09 -25.95
C GLU A 48 9.24 1.76 -25.57
N ASN A 49 10.17 1.26 -26.38
CA ASN A 49 10.87 0.01 -26.07
C ASN A 49 11.85 0.21 -24.91
N LEU A 50 12.56 1.34 -24.85
CA LEU A 50 13.42 1.64 -23.71
C LEU A 50 12.61 1.77 -22.41
N GLU A 51 11.44 2.41 -22.46
CA GLU A 51 10.52 2.50 -21.33
C GLU A 51 10.06 1.13 -20.86
N LYS A 52 9.69 0.21 -21.78
CA LYS A 52 9.33 -1.16 -21.44
C LYS A 52 10.49 -1.91 -20.76
N VAL A 53 11.71 -1.80 -21.29
CA VAL A 53 12.89 -2.41 -20.68
C VAL A 53 13.10 -1.85 -19.26
N PHE A 54 13.01 -0.54 -19.09
CA PHE A 54 13.16 0.11 -17.77
C PHE A 54 12.06 -0.31 -16.79
N MET A 55 10.84 -0.50 -17.27
CA MET A 55 9.72 -0.98 -16.47
C MET A 55 9.99 -2.37 -15.88
N TYR A 56 10.47 -3.32 -16.70
CA TYR A 56 10.85 -4.65 -16.22
C TYR A 56 12.08 -4.61 -15.31
N PHE A 57 13.06 -3.76 -15.60
CA PHE A 57 14.22 -3.55 -14.72
C PHE A 57 13.78 -3.11 -13.32
N CYS A 58 12.82 -2.17 -13.25
CA CYS A 58 12.24 -1.71 -11.99
C CYS A 58 11.43 -2.81 -11.29
N ALA A 59 10.67 -3.61 -12.04
CA ALA A 59 9.89 -4.71 -11.48
C ALA A 59 10.78 -5.78 -10.84
N ILE A 60 11.83 -6.22 -11.54
CA ILE A 60 12.78 -7.23 -11.05
C ILE A 60 13.53 -6.71 -9.82
N SER A 61 14.13 -5.52 -9.92
CA SER A 61 14.90 -4.94 -8.82
C SER A 61 14.04 -4.66 -7.58
N TYR A 62 12.78 -4.24 -7.76
CA TYR A 62 11.87 -3.98 -6.65
C TYR A 62 11.48 -5.27 -5.93
N GLN A 63 11.19 -6.35 -6.67
CA GLN A 63 10.90 -7.67 -6.10
C GLN A 63 12.09 -8.21 -5.30
N ASN A 64 13.32 -8.00 -5.78
CA ASN A 64 14.53 -8.37 -5.06
C ASN A 64 14.86 -7.43 -3.88
N GLN A 65 14.01 -6.43 -3.59
CA GLN A 65 14.23 -5.39 -2.58
C GLN A 65 15.60 -4.69 -2.74
N ASN A 66 16.09 -4.62 -3.98
CA ASN A 66 17.39 -4.05 -4.30
C ASN A 66 17.22 -2.57 -4.70
N TYR A 67 17.90 -1.69 -3.98
CA TYR A 67 17.82 -0.24 -4.14
C TYR A 67 19.14 0.40 -4.58
N GLY A 68 20.20 -0.40 -4.70
CA GLY A 68 21.50 0.04 -5.16
C GLY A 68 22.33 -1.16 -5.58
N PHE A 69 22.93 -1.06 -6.75
CA PHE A 69 23.35 -2.20 -7.55
C PHE A 69 24.86 -2.16 -7.80
N SER A 70 25.49 -3.32 -7.77
CA SER A 70 26.77 -3.52 -8.44
C SER A 70 26.60 -3.53 -9.97
N LEU A 71 27.69 -3.31 -10.71
CA LEU A 71 27.71 -3.45 -12.17
C LEU A 71 27.12 -4.79 -12.64
N GLN A 72 27.47 -5.87 -11.96
CA GLN A 72 26.98 -7.21 -12.31
C GLN A 72 25.45 -7.30 -12.15
N GLU A 73 24.90 -6.79 -11.04
CA GLU A 73 23.46 -6.83 -10.78
C GLU A 73 22.68 -5.93 -11.76
N VAL A 74 23.19 -4.75 -12.10
CA VAL A 74 22.56 -3.88 -13.12
C VAL A 74 22.48 -4.60 -14.46
N ASP A 75 23.60 -5.21 -14.88
CA ASP A 75 23.68 -5.88 -16.18
C ASP A 75 22.78 -7.12 -16.21
N GLU A 76 22.74 -7.89 -15.12
CA GLU A 76 21.85 -9.03 -14.97
C GLU A 76 20.37 -8.60 -15.06
N TYR A 77 19.96 -7.56 -14.33
CA TYR A 77 18.57 -7.09 -14.37
C TYR A 77 18.20 -6.50 -15.74
N ILE A 78 19.12 -5.83 -16.42
CA ILE A 78 18.92 -5.34 -17.78
C ILE A 78 18.77 -6.50 -18.75
N ASP A 79 19.64 -7.51 -18.67
CA ASP A 79 19.59 -8.67 -19.57
C ASP A 79 18.28 -9.44 -19.40
N LEU A 80 17.87 -9.72 -18.16
CA LEU A 80 16.57 -10.32 -17.86
C LEU A 80 15.40 -9.49 -18.42
N SER A 81 15.49 -8.16 -18.30
CA SER A 81 14.47 -7.25 -18.85
C SER A 81 14.40 -7.32 -20.38
N LEU A 82 15.57 -7.37 -21.05
CA LEU A 82 15.67 -7.53 -22.50
C LEU A 82 15.09 -8.86 -22.98
N GLN A 83 15.34 -9.96 -22.25
CA GLN A 83 14.77 -11.27 -22.55
C GLN A 83 13.24 -11.23 -22.45
N ILE A 84 12.68 -10.63 -21.40
CA ILE A 84 11.22 -10.53 -21.20
C ILE A 84 10.56 -9.75 -22.35
N VAL A 85 11.19 -8.67 -22.83
CA VAL A 85 10.66 -7.88 -23.96
C VAL A 85 11.03 -8.43 -25.34
N ASN A 86 11.77 -9.55 -25.40
CA ASN A 86 12.30 -10.16 -26.63
C ASN A 86 13.22 -9.23 -27.45
N LEU A 87 14.09 -8.46 -26.78
CA LEU A 87 15.07 -7.55 -27.39
C LEU A 87 16.53 -7.92 -27.09
N ASP A 88 16.77 -9.05 -26.43
CA ASP A 88 18.10 -9.61 -26.09
C ASP A 88 19.00 -9.83 -27.31
N LYS A 89 18.40 -10.11 -28.48
CA LYS A 89 19.13 -10.25 -29.76
C LYS A 89 19.40 -8.93 -30.47
N VAL A 90 18.73 -7.85 -30.06
CA VAL A 90 18.74 -6.54 -30.74
C VAL A 90 19.70 -5.57 -30.06
N CYS A 91 19.72 -5.57 -28.72
CA CYS A 91 20.51 -4.65 -27.93
C CYS A 91 21.29 -5.41 -26.84
N ARG A 92 22.47 -4.89 -26.49
CA ARG A 92 23.26 -5.40 -25.36
C ARG A 92 23.01 -4.60 -24.11
N GLU A 93 23.20 -5.24 -22.96
CA GLU A 93 23.06 -4.69 -21.63
C GLU A 93 23.90 -3.42 -21.43
N ASN A 94 25.13 -3.40 -21.97
CA ASN A 94 26.03 -2.26 -21.91
C ASN A 94 25.48 -0.98 -22.60
N ASP A 95 24.68 -1.13 -23.65
CA ASP A 95 24.10 0.01 -24.37
C ASP A 95 22.84 0.54 -23.67
N ILE A 96 22.02 -0.35 -23.11
CA ILE A 96 20.89 0.02 -22.26
C ILE A 96 21.37 0.70 -20.98
N ARG A 97 22.40 0.16 -20.32
CA ARG A 97 22.98 0.77 -19.13
C ARG A 97 23.48 2.18 -19.41
N TYR A 98 24.14 2.39 -20.55
CA TYR A 98 24.55 3.72 -20.98
C TYR A 98 23.34 4.65 -21.14
N ASP A 99 22.25 4.17 -21.73
CA ASP A 99 21.04 4.98 -21.90
C ASP A 99 20.39 5.32 -20.55
N PHE A 100 20.32 4.38 -19.62
CA PHE A 100 19.80 4.63 -18.27
C PHE A 100 20.62 5.65 -17.49
N VAL A 101 21.95 5.65 -17.62
CA VAL A 101 22.83 6.55 -16.87
C VAL A 101 23.01 7.90 -17.57
N HIS A 102 23.23 7.91 -18.88
CA HIS A 102 23.71 9.10 -19.59
C HIS A 102 22.71 9.70 -20.58
N SER A 103 21.83 8.91 -21.16
CA SER A 103 20.87 9.41 -22.15
C SER A 103 19.61 9.93 -21.46
N VAL A 104 19.04 9.14 -20.54
CA VAL A 104 17.79 9.46 -19.82
C VAL A 104 18.07 9.88 -18.36
N SER A 105 19.26 9.58 -17.83
CA SER A 105 19.68 9.96 -16.47
C SER A 105 18.73 9.45 -15.37
N LEU A 106 18.32 8.18 -15.46
CA LEU A 106 17.47 7.49 -14.47
C LEU A 106 18.29 6.82 -13.37
N LEU A 107 19.55 6.49 -13.68
CA LEU A 107 20.50 5.91 -12.74
C LEU A 107 21.71 6.83 -12.57
N LEU A 108 22.23 6.92 -11.35
CA LEU A 108 23.54 7.47 -11.05
C LEU A 108 24.56 6.33 -11.04
N GLN A 109 25.79 6.62 -11.48
CA GLN A 109 26.91 5.68 -11.46
C GLN A 109 28.07 6.29 -10.66
N ASP A 110 28.57 5.55 -9.67
CA ASP A 110 29.81 5.83 -8.95
C ASP A 110 30.73 4.59 -9.02
N GLY A 111 31.72 4.64 -9.90
CA GLY A 111 32.56 3.48 -10.22
C GLY A 111 31.72 2.30 -10.72
N ASN A 112 31.71 1.21 -9.96
CA ASN A 112 30.94 -0.01 -10.23
C ASN A 112 29.63 -0.10 -9.43
N TYR A 113 29.21 1.00 -8.80
CA TYR A 113 27.97 1.10 -8.03
C TYR A 113 26.96 1.98 -8.77
N PHE A 114 25.69 1.60 -8.71
CA PHE A 114 24.58 2.28 -9.36
C PHE A 114 23.40 2.45 -8.42
N GLU A 115 22.68 3.56 -8.53
CA GLU A 115 21.45 3.80 -7.78
C GLU A 115 20.45 4.60 -8.62
N PHE A 116 19.16 4.53 -8.30
CA PHE A 116 18.19 5.40 -8.94
C PHE A 116 18.43 6.86 -8.52
N ILE A 117 18.24 7.80 -9.45
CA ILE A 117 18.20 9.24 -9.12
C ILE A 117 17.16 9.55 -8.03
N HIS A 118 16.10 8.74 -7.98
CA HIS A 118 15.11 8.75 -6.92
C HIS A 118 14.38 7.40 -6.85
N ARG A 119 14.26 6.81 -5.65
CA ARG A 119 13.64 5.51 -5.42
C ARG A 119 12.23 5.38 -5.99
N SER A 120 11.45 6.46 -5.98
CA SER A 120 10.07 6.39 -6.47
C SER A 120 9.92 6.21 -7.98
N PHE A 121 10.98 6.33 -8.79
CA PHE A 121 10.92 5.84 -10.18
C PHE A 121 10.74 4.33 -10.23
N GLN A 122 11.50 3.60 -9.40
CA GLN A 122 11.35 2.15 -9.26
C GLN A 122 9.92 1.78 -8.81
N GLU A 123 9.40 2.47 -7.79
CA GLU A 123 8.02 2.26 -7.30
C GLU A 123 6.98 2.54 -8.39
N TYR A 124 7.13 3.66 -9.10
CA TYR A 124 6.21 4.07 -10.17
C TYR A 124 6.17 3.07 -11.31
N PHE A 125 7.33 2.68 -11.82
CA PHE A 125 7.40 1.76 -12.96
C PHE A 125 6.92 0.36 -12.59
N PHE A 126 7.20 -0.10 -11.36
CA PHE A 126 6.64 -1.35 -10.90
C PHE A 126 5.11 -1.26 -10.71
N ALA A 127 4.58 -0.17 -10.17
CA ALA A 127 3.13 0.03 -10.05
C ALA A 127 2.47 0.07 -11.44
N LYS A 128 3.10 0.77 -12.40
CA LYS A 128 2.67 0.83 -13.80
C LYS A 128 2.63 -0.57 -14.43
N PHE A 129 3.64 -1.41 -14.19
CA PHE A 129 3.63 -2.80 -14.63
C PHE A 129 2.46 -3.58 -14.01
N ILE A 130 2.29 -3.52 -12.69
CA ILE A 130 1.23 -4.24 -11.97
C ILE A 130 -0.16 -3.89 -12.51
N VAL A 131 -0.41 -2.60 -12.78
CA VAL A 131 -1.68 -2.13 -13.31
C VAL A 131 -1.82 -2.46 -14.79
N ASN A 132 -0.82 -2.19 -15.63
CA ASN A 132 -0.99 -2.37 -17.08
C ASN A 132 -1.02 -3.83 -17.52
N ASP A 133 -0.31 -4.71 -16.81
CA ASP A 133 -0.40 -6.14 -17.08
C ASP A 133 -1.81 -6.65 -16.75
N ARG A 134 -2.46 -7.29 -17.72
CA ARG A 134 -3.77 -7.95 -17.54
C ARG A 134 -3.70 -9.46 -17.78
N GLU A 135 -2.52 -9.99 -18.09
CA GLU A 135 -2.33 -11.42 -18.34
C GLU A 135 -2.32 -12.20 -17.02
N PHE A 136 -1.70 -11.65 -15.98
CA PHE A 136 -1.71 -12.24 -14.66
C PHE A 136 -2.79 -11.62 -13.76
N GLU A 137 -3.43 -12.45 -12.95
CA GLU A 137 -4.40 -11.99 -11.96
C GLU A 137 -3.74 -11.01 -10.98
N LEU A 138 -4.46 -9.93 -10.66
CA LEU A 138 -3.96 -8.91 -9.75
C LEU A 138 -3.61 -9.46 -8.36
N GLU A 139 -4.42 -10.41 -7.86
CA GLU A 139 -4.15 -11.11 -6.61
C GLU A 139 -2.79 -11.79 -6.64
N ASN A 140 -2.48 -12.58 -7.67
CA ASN A 140 -1.19 -13.27 -7.77
C ASN A 140 -0.01 -12.28 -7.84
N LYS A 141 -0.19 -11.15 -8.52
CA LYS A 141 0.85 -10.11 -8.59
C LYS A 141 1.11 -9.45 -7.25
N LEU A 142 0.05 -9.04 -6.55
CA LEU A 142 0.16 -8.32 -5.29
C LEU A 142 0.50 -9.24 -4.11
N ASP A 143 -0.03 -10.45 -4.11
CA ASP A 143 0.21 -11.42 -3.05
C ASP A 143 1.62 -12.02 -3.07
N ASN A 144 2.41 -11.78 -4.11
CA ASN A 144 3.81 -12.15 -4.13
C ASN A 144 4.74 -11.01 -3.70
N ILE A 145 4.20 -9.87 -3.22
CA ILE A 145 4.99 -8.73 -2.75
C ILE A 145 5.14 -8.77 -1.23
N ASP A 146 6.36 -9.03 -0.76
CA ASP A 146 6.69 -9.06 0.66
C ASP A 146 6.33 -7.75 1.36
N GLY A 147 5.59 -7.85 2.45
CA GLY A 147 5.18 -6.69 3.23
C GLY A 147 4.46 -5.61 2.41
N LEU A 148 3.67 -5.97 1.39
CA LEU A 148 2.89 -5.07 0.54
C LEU A 148 2.22 -3.95 1.35
N PHE A 149 1.46 -4.30 2.39
CA PHE A 149 0.74 -3.36 3.26
C PHE A 149 1.57 -2.76 4.41
N SER A 150 2.90 -2.71 4.26
CA SER A 150 3.79 -2.03 5.22
C SER A 150 3.79 -0.52 5.04
N VAL A 151 4.21 0.22 6.07
CA VAL A 151 4.37 1.68 5.99
C VAL A 151 5.36 2.07 4.88
N ALA A 152 6.43 1.30 4.72
CA ALA A 152 7.45 1.52 3.71
C ALA A 152 6.90 1.43 2.26
N LYS A 153 5.88 0.61 2.02
CA LYS A 153 5.26 0.39 0.70
C LYS A 153 3.92 1.13 0.53
N SER A 154 3.54 1.97 1.49
CA SER A 154 2.28 2.74 1.45
C SER A 154 2.14 3.61 0.20
N SER A 155 3.24 4.22 -0.24
CA SER A 155 3.26 5.05 -1.45
C SER A 155 3.07 4.22 -2.73
N PHE A 156 3.62 3.01 -2.77
CA PHE A 156 3.49 2.10 -3.89
C PHE A 156 2.04 1.61 -4.05
N ILE A 157 1.38 1.17 -2.96
CA ILE A 157 -0.04 0.79 -3.01
C ILE A 157 -0.91 1.98 -3.42
N ALA A 158 -0.64 3.18 -2.88
CA ALA A 158 -1.40 4.37 -3.24
C ALA A 158 -1.28 4.69 -4.74
N MET A 159 -0.12 4.46 -5.36
CA MET A 159 0.02 4.62 -6.82
C MET A 159 -0.84 3.61 -7.59
N ILE A 160 -0.88 2.35 -7.19
CA ILE A 160 -1.71 1.32 -7.84
C ILE A 160 -3.20 1.70 -7.78
N ASP A 161 -3.68 2.06 -6.60
CA ASP A 161 -5.06 2.50 -6.36
C ASP A 161 -5.39 3.78 -7.17
N ASP A 162 -4.47 4.75 -7.19
CA ASP A 162 -4.67 6.01 -7.92
C ASP A 162 -4.66 5.85 -9.45
N MET A 163 -3.90 4.88 -9.98
CA MET A 163 -3.76 4.59 -11.40
C MET A 163 -5.03 3.94 -11.96
N ASP A 164 -5.57 2.94 -11.26
CA ASP A 164 -6.79 2.25 -11.66
C ASP A 164 -7.56 1.72 -10.43
N HIS A 165 -8.32 2.62 -9.82
CA HIS A 165 -9.08 2.35 -8.59
C HIS A 165 -10.10 1.23 -8.79
N ASP A 166 -10.85 1.27 -9.89
CA ASP A 166 -11.90 0.29 -10.17
C ASP A 166 -11.29 -1.11 -10.33
N TYR A 167 -10.18 -1.25 -11.05
CA TYR A 167 -9.46 -2.52 -11.18
C TYR A 167 -8.91 -3.01 -9.83
N PHE A 168 -8.23 -2.14 -9.08
CA PHE A 168 -7.67 -2.52 -7.78
C PHE A 168 -8.75 -2.94 -6.79
N GLU A 169 -9.86 -2.20 -6.77
CA GLU A 169 -10.97 -2.45 -5.86
C GLU A 169 -11.73 -3.73 -6.23
N THR A 170 -12.00 -3.98 -7.50
CA THR A 170 -12.78 -5.14 -7.96
C THR A 170 -11.94 -6.43 -8.03
N GLU A 171 -10.72 -6.36 -8.55
CA GLU A 171 -9.89 -7.55 -8.78
C GLU A 171 -9.05 -7.97 -7.58
N TYR A 172 -8.85 -7.07 -6.59
CA TYR A 172 -8.13 -7.39 -5.36
C TYR A 172 -8.99 -7.21 -4.11
N ILE A 173 -9.43 -5.98 -3.81
CA ILE A 173 -10.08 -5.66 -2.52
C ILE A 173 -11.37 -6.45 -2.33
N LEU A 174 -12.24 -6.51 -3.34
CA LEU A 174 -13.51 -7.20 -3.27
C LEU A 174 -13.35 -8.70 -3.00
N LYS A 175 -12.35 -9.36 -3.63
CA LYS A 175 -12.06 -10.78 -3.44
C LYS A 175 -11.56 -11.06 -2.02
N LYS A 176 -10.63 -10.26 -1.50
CA LYS A 176 -10.15 -10.36 -0.11
C LYS A 176 -11.26 -10.08 0.90
N LEU A 177 -12.08 -9.06 0.63
CA LEU A 177 -13.20 -8.68 1.48
C LEU A 177 -14.29 -9.77 1.53
N LYS A 178 -14.55 -10.46 0.42
CA LYS A 178 -15.47 -11.61 0.37
C LYS A 178 -15.05 -12.70 1.36
N VAL A 179 -13.78 -13.12 1.29
CA VAL A 179 -13.22 -14.15 2.19
C VAL A 179 -13.29 -13.71 3.66
N LEU A 180 -12.94 -12.45 3.93
CA LEU A 180 -13.00 -11.89 5.28
C LEU A 180 -14.44 -11.84 5.81
N ASN A 181 -15.41 -11.39 5.01
CA ASN A 181 -16.82 -11.33 5.39
C ASN A 181 -17.42 -12.73 5.63
N GLU A 182 -17.07 -13.73 4.81
CA GLU A 182 -17.49 -15.12 5.01
C GLU A 182 -17.01 -15.66 6.37
N TYR A 183 -15.74 -15.41 6.72
CA TYR A 183 -15.20 -15.75 8.03
C TYR A 183 -15.96 -15.05 9.17
N LEU A 184 -16.15 -13.73 9.07
CA LEU A 184 -16.78 -12.90 10.10
C LEU A 184 -18.28 -13.18 10.28
N LYS A 185 -18.97 -13.71 9.26
CA LYS A 185 -20.42 -14.00 9.30
C LYS A 185 -20.80 -14.96 10.42
N SER A 186 -19.95 -15.94 10.71
CA SER A 186 -20.20 -16.98 11.72
C SER A 186 -19.87 -16.55 13.16
N ILE A 187 -19.24 -15.38 13.34
CA ILE A 187 -18.77 -14.92 14.65
C ILE A 187 -19.78 -13.94 15.23
N ASP A 188 -20.27 -14.23 16.43
CA ASP A 188 -21.08 -13.28 17.19
C ASP A 188 -20.19 -12.20 17.82
N ALA A 189 -20.43 -10.94 17.46
CA ALA A 189 -19.62 -9.82 17.94
C ALA A 189 -19.87 -9.50 19.42
N GLU A 190 -21.04 -9.85 19.95
CA GLU A 190 -21.37 -9.63 21.36
C GLU A 190 -20.62 -10.60 22.25
N SER A 191 -20.65 -11.89 21.90
CA SER A 191 -20.06 -12.93 22.72
C SER A 191 -18.61 -13.28 22.37
N GLU A 192 -18.12 -13.04 21.15
CA GLU A 192 -16.77 -13.44 20.70
C GLU A 192 -15.98 -12.31 20.00
N PRO A 193 -15.92 -11.08 20.56
CA PRO A 193 -15.27 -9.94 19.92
C PRO A 193 -13.78 -10.16 19.66
N GLU A 194 -13.09 -10.96 20.48
CA GLU A 194 -11.66 -11.24 20.32
C GLU A 194 -11.33 -11.94 19.01
N LYS A 195 -12.22 -12.78 18.48
CA LYS A 195 -12.00 -13.46 17.19
C LYS A 195 -11.99 -12.45 16.04
N ILE A 196 -12.85 -11.42 16.13
CA ILE A 196 -12.90 -10.33 15.16
C ILE A 196 -11.64 -9.47 15.27
N PHE A 197 -11.30 -8.98 16.47
CA PHE A 197 -10.12 -8.13 16.65
C PHE A 197 -8.82 -8.81 16.25
N LYS A 198 -8.67 -10.12 16.49
CA LYS A 198 -7.49 -10.90 16.10
C LYS A 198 -7.25 -10.95 14.59
N LYS A 199 -8.24 -10.63 13.75
CA LYS A 199 -8.04 -10.50 12.30
C LYS A 199 -7.38 -9.20 11.87
N PHE A 200 -7.29 -8.20 12.76
CA PHE A 200 -6.79 -6.87 12.43
C PHE A 200 -5.66 -6.43 13.36
N TYR A 201 -5.61 -6.94 14.58
CA TYR A 201 -4.77 -6.45 15.66
C TYR A 201 -4.14 -7.60 16.45
N VAL A 202 -2.98 -7.31 17.05
CA VAL A 202 -2.26 -8.26 17.91
C VAL A 202 -2.62 -8.04 19.38
N LYS A 203 -2.80 -6.77 19.75
CA LYS A 203 -2.99 -6.32 21.13
C LYS A 203 -3.75 -5.00 21.17
N PHE A 204 -4.13 -4.58 22.36
CA PHE A 204 -4.68 -3.25 22.58
C PHE A 204 -3.94 -2.54 23.72
N VAL A 205 -4.05 -1.22 23.72
CA VAL A 205 -3.39 -0.32 24.65
C VAL A 205 -4.44 0.57 25.29
N LEU A 206 -4.34 0.72 26.61
CA LEU A 206 -5.06 1.75 27.36
C LEU A 206 -4.09 2.87 27.72
N THR A 207 -4.38 4.07 27.20
CA THR A 207 -3.58 5.27 27.45
C THR A 207 -4.40 6.24 28.32
N PRO A 208 -3.93 6.63 29.52
CA PRO A 208 -4.59 7.64 30.33
C PRO A 208 -4.57 8.98 29.58
N CYS A 209 -5.72 9.63 29.56
CA CYS A 209 -5.92 10.93 28.93
C CYS A 209 -6.64 11.87 29.89
N PHE A 210 -6.32 13.16 29.78
CA PHE A 210 -7.00 14.21 30.53
C PHE A 210 -7.57 15.23 29.55
N ALA A 211 -8.89 15.38 29.55
CA ALA A 211 -9.55 16.41 28.75
C ALA A 211 -10.75 16.98 29.51
N LYS A 212 -10.94 18.30 29.40
CA LYS A 212 -12.09 19.02 30.00
C LYS A 212 -12.29 18.71 31.50
N GLY A 213 -11.21 18.56 32.26
CA GLY A 213 -11.29 18.28 33.70
C GLY A 213 -11.62 16.83 34.08
N LYS A 214 -11.71 15.91 33.11
CA LYS A 214 -11.98 14.49 33.34
C LYS A 214 -10.80 13.61 32.95
N ASN A 215 -10.49 12.63 33.80
CA ASN A 215 -9.60 11.54 33.48
C ASN A 215 -10.40 10.44 32.77
N TYR A 216 -9.90 9.97 31.63
CA TYR A 216 -10.45 8.82 30.92
C TYR A 216 -9.31 8.00 30.32
N PHE A 217 -9.63 6.83 29.77
CA PHE A 217 -8.64 6.00 29.09
C PHE A 217 -9.01 5.87 27.61
N LYS A 218 -8.04 6.18 26.75
CA LYS A 218 -8.18 5.94 25.32
C LYS A 218 -7.79 4.49 25.03
N LEU A 219 -8.68 3.80 24.33
CA LEU A 219 -8.43 2.46 23.82
C LEU A 219 -7.87 2.54 22.40
N ASP A 220 -6.65 2.04 22.21
CA ASP A 220 -6.01 1.98 20.90
C ASP A 220 -5.64 0.52 20.57
N PHE A 221 -5.96 0.07 19.36
CA PHE A 221 -5.58 -1.26 18.90
C PHE A 221 -4.29 -1.22 18.08
N VAL A 222 -3.43 -2.21 18.28
CA VAL A 222 -2.07 -2.23 17.73
C VAL A 222 -1.88 -3.44 16.82
N VAL A 223 -1.30 -3.19 15.65
CA VAL A 223 -0.95 -4.22 14.65
C VAL A 223 0.51 -4.63 14.70
N LEU A 224 1.39 -3.73 15.16
CA LEU A 224 2.83 -3.91 15.03
C LEU A 224 3.42 -4.69 16.21
N GLU A 225 4.09 -5.80 15.88
CA GLU A 225 5.24 -6.31 16.64
C GLU A 225 6.52 -6.11 15.83
N ILE A 226 7.63 -5.96 16.54
CA ILE A 226 8.97 -6.11 15.96
C ILE A 226 9.12 -7.62 15.70
N GLY A 227 8.97 -8.05 14.46
CA GLY A 227 8.95 -9.47 14.07
C GLY A 227 8.81 -9.66 12.55
N ASN A 228 8.77 -10.92 12.10
CA ASN A 228 8.70 -11.26 10.67
C ASN A 228 7.43 -10.64 10.03
N PRO A 229 7.57 -9.76 9.01
CA PRO A 229 6.45 -9.14 8.30
C PRO A 229 5.37 -10.12 7.80
N GLU A 230 5.77 -11.36 7.46
CA GLU A 230 4.87 -12.37 6.89
C GLU A 230 3.80 -12.85 7.89
N ASN A 231 4.14 -12.93 9.18
CA ASN A 231 3.21 -13.38 10.22
C ASN A 231 2.00 -12.44 10.38
N PHE A 232 2.12 -11.19 9.92
CA PHE A 232 1.08 -10.17 10.05
C PHE A 232 0.51 -9.71 8.71
N ARG A 233 0.83 -10.42 7.63
CA ARG A 233 0.46 -10.01 6.27
C ARG A 233 -1.06 -9.90 6.10
N GLU A 234 -1.81 -10.95 6.48
CA GLU A 234 -3.27 -10.95 6.44
C GLU A 234 -3.84 -9.83 7.31
N MET A 235 -3.31 -9.62 8.52
CA MET A 235 -3.78 -8.56 9.42
C MET A 235 -3.57 -7.16 8.85
N ARG A 236 -2.42 -6.90 8.21
CA ARG A 236 -2.13 -5.61 7.57
C ARG A 236 -3.04 -5.36 6.38
N MET A 237 -3.31 -6.38 5.56
CA MET A 237 -4.28 -6.31 4.47
C MET A 237 -5.69 -6.03 5.01
N ASN A 238 -6.16 -6.80 5.99
CA ASN A 238 -7.47 -6.62 6.61
C ASN A 238 -7.60 -5.20 7.20
N ARG A 239 -6.56 -4.69 7.85
CA ARG A 239 -6.54 -3.31 8.36
C ARG A 239 -6.55 -2.27 7.24
N PHE A 240 -5.79 -2.48 6.16
CA PHE A 240 -5.83 -1.61 5.00
C PHE A 240 -7.26 -1.49 4.46
N ILE A 241 -7.92 -2.63 4.22
CA ILE A 241 -9.32 -2.67 3.76
C ILE A 241 -10.26 -1.97 4.75
N LEU A 242 -10.13 -2.25 6.04
CA LEU A 242 -10.96 -1.62 7.08
C LEU A 242 -10.81 -0.09 7.11
N HIS A 243 -9.62 0.45 6.84
CA HIS A 243 -9.43 1.91 6.75
C HIS A 243 -10.04 2.51 5.48
N GLN A 244 -10.34 1.73 4.45
CA GLN A 244 -11.09 2.23 3.28
C GLN A 244 -12.57 2.44 3.62
N CYS A 245 -13.14 1.65 4.55
CA CYS A 245 -14.54 1.75 4.96
C CYS A 245 -14.88 3.14 5.55
N LYS A 246 -15.78 3.88 4.89
CA LYS A 246 -16.20 5.24 5.29
C LYS A 246 -16.85 5.27 6.67
N GLN A 247 -17.75 4.33 6.95
CA GLN A 247 -18.48 4.22 8.22
C GLN A 247 -17.51 3.96 9.39
N TYR A 248 -16.55 3.05 9.21
CA TYR A 248 -15.52 2.80 10.21
C TYR A 248 -14.67 4.06 10.47
N ARG A 249 -14.19 4.73 9.41
CA ARG A 249 -13.39 5.96 9.55
C ARG A 249 -14.13 7.08 10.29
N ALA A 250 -15.43 7.24 10.04
CA ALA A 250 -16.26 8.24 10.71
C ALA A 250 -16.42 7.95 12.22
N ASN A 251 -16.44 6.67 12.61
CA ASN A 251 -16.74 6.24 13.98
C ASN A 251 -15.51 5.81 14.80
N ARG A 252 -14.33 5.66 14.19
CA ARG A 252 -13.11 5.18 14.88
C ARG A 252 -12.67 6.04 16.07
N PHE A 253 -13.04 7.31 16.11
CA PHE A 253 -12.65 8.23 17.19
C PHE A 253 -13.55 8.12 18.42
N ASN A 254 -14.66 7.37 18.33
CA ASN A 254 -15.56 7.13 19.47
C ASN A 254 -15.04 6.05 20.43
N LEU A 255 -13.86 5.47 20.17
CA LEU A 255 -13.14 4.46 20.98
C LEU A 255 -12.56 5.01 22.30
N SER A 256 -13.20 6.00 22.92
CA SER A 256 -12.86 6.44 24.28
C SER A 256 -13.67 5.65 25.30
N ILE A 257 -13.00 5.08 26.31
CA ILE A 257 -13.68 4.43 27.42
C ILE A 257 -13.51 5.32 28.64
N ASP A 258 -14.65 5.76 29.20
CA ASP A 258 -14.64 6.51 30.45
C ASP A 258 -14.41 5.51 31.60
N LEU A 259 -13.15 5.38 32.02
CA LEU A 259 -12.72 4.52 33.11
C LEU A 259 -12.19 5.39 34.24
N SER A 260 -12.73 5.23 35.44
CA SER A 260 -12.15 5.85 36.62
C SER A 260 -10.82 5.18 36.98
N ALA A 261 -9.97 5.85 37.77
CA ALA A 261 -8.75 5.25 38.32
C ALA A 261 -9.05 3.96 39.12
N SER A 262 -10.21 3.90 39.79
CA SER A 262 -10.64 2.70 40.52
C SER A 262 -10.99 1.53 39.60
N ASP A 263 -11.57 1.81 38.42
CA ASP A 263 -11.92 0.78 37.44
C ASP A 263 -10.68 0.17 36.80
N ILE A 264 -9.66 1.00 36.55
CA ILE A 264 -8.36 0.55 36.07
C ILE A 264 -7.66 -0.33 37.08
N LEU A 265 -7.63 0.05 38.36
CA LEU A 265 -7.06 -0.80 39.41
C LEU A 265 -7.76 -2.16 39.48
N LYS A 266 -9.10 -2.18 39.37
CA LYS A 266 -9.87 -3.43 39.28
C LYS A 266 -9.52 -4.24 38.05
N ILE A 267 -9.32 -3.61 36.89
CA ILE A 267 -8.90 -4.27 35.65
C ILE A 267 -7.49 -4.86 35.82
N ILE A 268 -6.52 -4.07 36.29
CA ILE A 268 -5.13 -4.51 36.50
C ILE A 268 -5.09 -5.70 37.45
N ASN A 269 -5.80 -5.63 38.59
CA ASN A 269 -5.79 -6.70 39.57
C ASN A 269 -6.45 -7.98 39.04
N ARG A 270 -7.60 -7.87 38.36
CA ARG A 270 -8.34 -9.03 37.84
C ARG A 270 -7.67 -9.67 36.62
N TYR A 271 -7.08 -8.87 35.74
CA TYR A 271 -6.54 -9.30 34.46
C TYR A 271 -5.01 -9.20 34.40
N LYS A 272 -4.33 -9.26 35.55
CA LYS A 272 -2.87 -9.15 35.67
C LYS A 272 -2.11 -10.07 34.71
N LYS A 273 -2.62 -11.28 34.48
CA LYS A 273 -2.01 -12.29 33.57
C LYS A 273 -2.09 -11.92 32.09
N LEU A 274 -3.00 -11.03 31.70
CA LEU A 274 -3.19 -10.59 30.31
C LEU A 274 -2.36 -9.33 29.97
N ILE A 275 -1.69 -8.74 30.96
CA ILE A 275 -0.87 -7.55 30.78
C ILE A 275 0.45 -7.99 30.16
N ILE A 276 0.68 -7.57 28.92
CA ILE A 276 1.95 -7.77 28.20
C ILE A 276 3.01 -6.85 28.80
N ARG A 277 2.68 -5.57 29.01
CA ARG A 277 3.62 -4.56 29.48
C ARG A 277 2.89 -3.36 30.10
N ILE A 278 3.52 -2.77 31.10
CA ILE A 278 3.13 -1.48 31.69
C ILE A 278 4.27 -0.50 31.42
N ASN A 279 3.98 0.58 30.69
CA ASN A 279 4.92 1.68 30.52
C ASN A 279 4.62 2.75 31.55
N MET A 280 5.64 3.17 32.29
CA MET A 280 5.54 4.21 33.32
C MET A 280 6.25 5.48 32.86
N ASN A 281 5.77 6.63 33.32
CA ASN A 281 6.45 7.91 33.21
C ASN A 281 7.59 8.03 34.23
N LYS A 282 8.43 9.05 34.11
CA LYS A 282 9.54 9.32 35.03
C LYS A 282 9.08 9.60 36.47
N ASP A 283 7.85 10.08 36.63
CA ASP A 283 7.20 10.36 37.91
C ASP A 283 6.45 9.14 38.49
N ASN A 284 6.65 7.94 37.94
CA ASN A 284 5.97 6.70 38.31
C ASN A 284 4.45 6.71 38.11
N THR A 285 3.92 7.61 37.27
CA THR A 285 2.54 7.50 36.79
C THR A 285 2.45 6.51 35.61
N VAL A 286 1.31 5.84 35.46
CA VAL A 286 1.09 4.92 34.32
C VAL A 286 1.01 5.74 33.04
N ARG A 287 1.85 5.40 32.06
CA ARG A 287 1.81 5.99 30.72
C ARG A 287 0.94 5.19 29.77
N GLU A 288 1.11 3.88 29.73
CA GLU A 288 0.36 2.98 28.83
C GLU A 288 0.25 1.59 29.47
N LEU A 289 -0.92 0.97 29.36
CA LEU A 289 -1.15 -0.43 29.71
C LEU A 289 -1.38 -1.24 28.45
N ILE A 290 -0.57 -2.26 28.20
CA ILE A 290 -0.62 -3.08 26.99
C ILE A 290 -1.18 -4.46 27.36
N PHE A 291 -2.25 -4.87 26.68
CA PHE A 291 -2.98 -6.11 26.96
C PHE A 291 -3.08 -7.01 25.72
N GLU A 292 -3.05 -8.33 25.94
CA GLU A 292 -3.45 -9.31 24.93
C GLU A 292 -4.94 -9.20 24.59
N LEU A 293 -5.30 -9.60 23.36
CA LEU A 293 -6.71 -9.69 22.95
C LEU A 293 -7.41 -10.86 23.66
N ASN A 294 -8.23 -10.54 24.66
CA ASN A 294 -8.96 -11.51 25.46
C ASN A 294 -10.46 -11.22 25.49
N ARG A 295 -11.27 -12.28 25.34
CA ARG A 295 -12.73 -12.26 25.31
C ARG A 295 -13.34 -11.50 26.49
N GLU A 296 -13.07 -11.93 27.72
CA GLU A 296 -13.70 -11.36 28.92
C GLU A 296 -13.36 -9.89 29.10
N LEU A 297 -12.10 -9.53 28.86
CA LEU A 297 -11.63 -8.17 29.01
C LEU A 297 -12.22 -7.24 27.96
N LEU A 298 -12.28 -7.68 26.68
CA LEU A 298 -12.89 -6.89 25.61
C LEU A 298 -14.38 -6.66 25.84
N ILE A 299 -15.13 -7.68 26.27
CA ILE A 299 -16.54 -7.52 26.63
C ILE A 299 -16.69 -6.55 27.80
N LYS A 300 -15.87 -6.67 28.84
CA LYS A 300 -15.88 -5.75 29.99
C LYS A 300 -15.58 -4.30 29.60
N LEU A 301 -14.75 -4.10 28.58
CA LEU A 301 -14.41 -2.79 28.03
C LEU A 301 -15.44 -2.29 26.99
N ASP A 302 -16.61 -2.93 26.91
CA ASP A 302 -17.67 -2.58 25.95
C ASP A 302 -17.15 -2.56 24.50
N CYS A 303 -16.23 -3.48 24.18
CA CYS A 303 -15.62 -3.53 22.85
C CYS A 303 -16.48 -4.25 21.80
N SER A 304 -17.54 -4.94 22.23
CA SER A 304 -18.46 -5.68 21.37
C SER A 304 -19.13 -4.78 20.32
N LYS A 305 -19.51 -3.55 20.69
CA LYS A 305 -20.07 -2.56 19.75
C LYS A 305 -19.10 -2.19 18.63
N TYR A 306 -17.80 -2.13 18.91
CA TYR A 306 -16.80 -1.85 17.88
C TYR A 306 -16.53 -3.07 17.01
N ALA A 307 -16.60 -4.26 17.58
CA ALA A 307 -16.52 -5.49 16.81
C ALA A 307 -17.70 -5.60 15.83
N GLN A 308 -18.90 -5.20 16.26
CA GLN A 308 -20.09 -5.10 15.41
C GLN A 308 -19.92 -4.03 14.32
N LEU A 309 -19.46 -2.83 14.68
CA LEU A 309 -19.15 -1.76 13.72
C LEU A 309 -18.16 -2.22 12.63
N ILE A 310 -17.11 -2.98 13.00
CA ILE A 310 -16.16 -3.54 12.03
C ILE A 310 -16.88 -4.45 11.04
N LYS A 311 -17.73 -5.36 11.51
CA LYS A 311 -18.50 -6.27 10.63
C LYS A 311 -19.42 -5.50 9.69
N GLU A 312 -20.19 -4.56 10.22
CA GLU A 312 -21.12 -3.74 9.44
C GLU A 312 -20.37 -2.93 8.39
N SER A 313 -19.30 -2.25 8.77
CA SER A 313 -18.50 -1.43 7.86
C SER A 313 -17.87 -2.22 6.71
N LEU A 314 -17.42 -3.45 6.97
CA LEU A 314 -16.86 -4.34 5.94
C LEU A 314 -17.93 -4.89 5.02
N ASN A 315 -19.10 -5.25 5.56
CA ASN A 315 -20.23 -5.73 4.77
C ASN A 315 -20.82 -4.62 3.88
N ASP A 316 -20.98 -3.42 4.43
CA ASP A 316 -21.45 -2.25 3.70
C ASP A 316 -20.49 -1.88 2.57
N TYR A 317 -19.18 -1.90 2.84
CA TYR A 317 -18.18 -1.63 1.81
C TYR A 317 -18.21 -2.67 0.68
N TYR A 318 -18.38 -3.94 1.02
CA TYR A 318 -18.52 -5.02 0.04
C TYR A 318 -19.71 -4.79 -0.90
N HIS A 319 -20.88 -4.45 -0.35
CA HIS A 319 -22.07 -4.19 -1.14
C HIS A 319 -22.01 -2.87 -1.93
N ASP A 320 -21.33 -1.84 -1.40
CA ASP A 320 -21.08 -0.60 -2.14
C ASP A 320 -20.28 -0.85 -3.42
N ILE A 321 -19.17 -1.60 -3.32
CA ILE A 321 -18.34 -1.98 -4.48
C ILE A 321 -19.19 -2.74 -5.50
N LEU A 322 -19.86 -3.82 -5.07
CA LEU A 322 -20.70 -4.63 -5.96
C LEU A 322 -21.78 -3.81 -6.67
N SER A 323 -22.44 -2.91 -5.94
CA SER A 323 -23.50 -2.07 -6.51
C SER A 323 -22.95 -1.11 -7.56
N ARG A 324 -21.82 -0.44 -7.28
CA ARG A 324 -21.16 0.48 -8.23
C ARG A 324 -20.73 -0.24 -9.50
N THR A 325 -20.01 -1.35 -9.37
CA THR A 325 -19.50 -2.13 -10.51
C THR A 325 -20.63 -2.70 -11.36
N THR A 326 -21.66 -3.27 -10.73
CA THR A 326 -22.81 -3.84 -11.46
C THR A 326 -23.56 -2.76 -12.24
N LYS A 327 -23.78 -1.59 -11.63
CA LYS A 327 -24.42 -0.45 -12.28
C LYS A 327 -23.60 0.04 -13.48
N GLN A 328 -22.29 0.22 -13.31
CA GLN A 328 -21.39 0.67 -14.37
C GLN A 328 -21.39 -0.29 -15.56
N HIS A 329 -21.26 -1.60 -15.31
CA HIS A 329 -21.30 -2.62 -16.36
C HIS A 329 -22.65 -2.65 -17.09
N SER A 330 -23.76 -2.54 -16.38
CA SER A 330 -25.09 -2.49 -17.01
C SER A 330 -25.23 -1.29 -17.95
N ILE A 331 -24.73 -0.12 -17.55
CA ILE A 331 -24.78 1.11 -18.36
C ILE A 331 -23.89 0.97 -19.59
N ILE A 332 -22.67 0.43 -19.44
CA ILE A 332 -21.73 0.20 -20.55
C ILE A 332 -22.33 -0.79 -21.56
N ASP A 333 -22.86 -1.91 -21.08
CA ASP A 333 -23.48 -2.93 -21.94
C ASP A 333 -24.68 -2.36 -22.71
N GLU A 334 -25.55 -1.60 -22.04
CA GLU A 334 -26.71 -0.97 -22.67
C GLU A 334 -26.34 0.11 -23.70
N ILE A 335 -25.48 1.06 -23.32
CA ILE A 335 -25.18 2.25 -24.13
C ILE A 335 -24.15 1.96 -25.23
N ILE A 336 -23.12 1.16 -24.95
CA ILE A 336 -21.99 0.97 -25.86
C ILE A 336 -22.17 -0.30 -26.70
N PHE A 337 -22.53 -1.42 -26.08
CA PHE A 337 -22.52 -2.72 -26.76
C PHE A 337 -23.89 -3.14 -27.33
N LYS A 338 -25.00 -2.76 -26.69
CA LYS A 338 -26.36 -3.14 -27.11
C LYS A 338 -27.10 -2.07 -27.90
N ASN A 339 -26.69 -0.80 -27.82
CA ASN A 339 -27.30 0.27 -28.60
C ASN A 339 -26.87 0.17 -30.08
N ARG A 340 -27.72 -0.45 -30.91
CA ARG A 340 -27.51 -0.59 -32.37
C ARG A 340 -27.93 0.62 -33.20
N ASN A 341 -28.41 1.71 -32.58
CA ASN A 341 -28.94 2.88 -33.27
C ASN A 341 -28.31 4.20 -32.77
N LEU A 342 -26.98 4.29 -32.86
CA LEU A 342 -26.27 5.57 -32.94
C LEU A 342 -25.58 5.66 -34.30
#